data_AF-A0A1Q5SV31-F1
#
_entry.id   AF-A0A1Q5SV31-F1
#
_cell.length_a   1.000
_cell.length_b   1.000
_cell.length_c   1.000
_cell.angle_alpha   90.00
_cell.angle_beta   90.00
_cell.angle_gamma   90.00
#
_symmetry.space_group_name_H-M   'P 1'
#
loop_
_entity.id
_entity.type
_entity.pdbx_description
1 polymer ?
#
loop_
_entity_poly.entity_id
_entity_poly.type
_entity_poly.pdbx_seq_one_letter_code
_entity_poly.pdbx_strand_id
1 'polypeptide(L)'
;MATRQSVEEFLQRCEDVIRYAKEQYTEAQKQEHYNITEYTNAQQMLEQTVIDLAHLARSCNAQQREQLHRMRLQLEQLQNDMILLDR
;
A
#
# COMPACT_ATOMS: atom_id res chain seq x y z
N MET A 1 5.36 1.35 22.94
CA MET A 1 6.24 0.98 21.82
C MET A 1 5.58 -0.18 21.08
N ALA A 2 5.49 -0.16 19.74
CA ALA A 2 5.01 -1.32 18.98
C ALA A 2 5.93 -2.53 19.18
N THR A 3 5.37 -3.73 19.25
CA THR A 3 6.18 -4.95 19.31
C THR A 3 6.84 -5.18 17.95
N ARG A 4 7.99 -5.88 17.94
CA ARG A 4 8.64 -6.28 16.69
C ARG A 4 7.71 -7.10 15.80
N GLN A 5 6.98 -8.03 16.39
CA GLN A 5 6.02 -8.88 15.70
C GLN A 5 4.92 -8.06 15.02
N SER A 6 4.33 -7.08 15.71
CA SER A 6 3.28 -6.23 15.12
C SER A 6 3.79 -5.42 13.92
N VAL A 7 5.06 -5.02 13.92
CA VAL A 7 5.67 -4.33 12.77
C VAL A 7 5.91 -5.29 11.60
N GLU A 8 6.41 -6.51 11.87
CA GLU A 8 6.61 -7.54 10.84
C GLU A 8 5.28 -7.97 10.19
N GLU A 9 4.24 -8.21 10.99
CA GLU A 9 2.88 -8.52 10.52
C GLU A 9 2.31 -7.39 9.65
N PHE A 10 2.52 -6.14 10.07
CA PHE A 10 2.04 -4.99 9.29
C PHE A 10 2.81 -4.81 7.98
N LEU A 11 4.12 -5.05 7.97
CA LEU A 11 4.92 -5.03 6.74
C LEU A 11 4.47 -6.11 5.76
N GLN A 12 4.18 -7.32 6.25
CA GLN A 12 3.62 -8.39 5.42
C GLN A 12 2.29 -7.95 4.78
N ARG A 13 1.39 -7.34 5.56
CA ARG A 13 0.13 -6.78 5.04
C ARG A 13 0.39 -5.73 3.95
N CYS A 14 1.38 -4.86 4.12
CA CYS A 14 1.73 -3.87 3.09
C CYS A 14 2.17 -4.55 1.79
N GLU A 15 2.99 -5.59 1.87
CA GLU A 15 3.44 -6.34 0.69
C GLU A 15 2.29 -7.03 -0.05
N ASP A 16 1.33 -7.59 0.70
CA ASP A 16 0.16 -8.24 0.10
C ASP A 16 -0.76 -7.21 -0.58
N VAL A 17 -0.96 -6.02 0.02
CA VAL A 17 -1.69 -4.90 -0.59
C VAL A 17 -0.99 -4.42 -1.86
N ILE A 18 0.34 -4.26 -1.83
CA ILE A 18 1.13 -3.88 -3.02
C ILE A 18 0.98 -4.90 -4.13
N ARG A 19 1.03 -6.20 -3.80
CA ARG A 19 0.89 -7.27 -4.78
C ARG A 19 -0.48 -7.23 -5.45
N TYR A 20 -1.54 -7.17 -4.66
CA TYR A 20 -2.91 -7.05 -5.16
C TYR A 20 -3.08 -5.80 -6.02
N ALA A 21 -2.62 -4.63 -5.56
CA ALA A 21 -2.74 -3.40 -6.31
C ALA A 21 -1.96 -3.41 -7.63
N LYS A 22 -0.78 -4.05 -7.68
CA LYS A 22 -0.01 -4.24 -8.93
C LYS A 22 -0.74 -5.14 -9.93
N GLU A 23 -1.36 -6.21 -9.45
CA GLU A 23 -2.20 -7.07 -10.28
C GLU A 23 -3.36 -6.26 -10.88
N GLN A 24 -4.08 -5.49 -10.05
CA GLN A 24 -5.18 -4.66 -10.52
C GLN A 24 -4.72 -3.53 -11.46
N TYR A 25 -3.57 -2.93 -11.20
CA TYR A 25 -2.96 -1.95 -12.09
C TYR A 25 -2.67 -2.54 -13.48
N THR A 26 -2.09 -3.75 -13.52
CA THR A 26 -1.79 -4.45 -14.78
C THR A 26 -3.05 -4.82 -15.54
N GLU A 27 -4.09 -5.31 -14.85
CA GLU A 27 -5.38 -5.62 -15.46
C GLU A 27 -6.07 -4.35 -16.01
N ALA A 28 -6.00 -3.24 -15.28
CA ALA A 28 -6.58 -1.97 -15.72
C ALA A 28 -5.85 -1.35 -16.92
N GLN A 29 -4.60 -1.75 -17.22
CA GLN A 29 -3.92 -1.31 -18.43
C GLN A 29 -4.41 -2.02 -19.71
N LYS A 30 -5.25 -3.06 -19.59
CA LYS A 30 -5.80 -3.79 -20.74
C LYS A 30 -6.97 -3.02 -21.35
N GLN A 31 -7.17 -3.17 -22.66
CA GLN A 31 -8.11 -2.39 -23.50
C GLN A 31 -9.57 -2.32 -22.99
N GLU A 32 -10.00 -3.24 -22.12
CA GLU A 32 -11.40 -3.41 -21.76
C GLU A 32 -11.70 -3.06 -20.29
N HIS A 33 -10.70 -2.63 -19.50
CA HIS A 33 -10.86 -2.15 -18.11
C HIS A 33 -11.84 -2.97 -17.25
N TYR A 34 -11.76 -4.31 -17.30
CA TYR A 34 -12.76 -5.18 -16.68
C TYR A 34 -12.79 -5.16 -15.15
N ASN A 35 -11.81 -4.52 -14.52
CA ASN A 35 -11.56 -4.62 -13.09
C ASN A 35 -11.78 -3.28 -12.36
N ILE A 36 -12.65 -2.39 -12.85
CA ILE A 36 -12.91 -1.08 -12.24
C ILE A 36 -13.20 -1.18 -10.72
N THR A 37 -13.98 -2.19 -10.31
CA THR A 37 -14.31 -2.42 -8.90
C THR A 37 -13.08 -2.80 -8.09
N GLU A 38 -12.34 -3.81 -8.54
CA GLU A 38 -11.11 -4.29 -7.88
C GLU A 38 -10.01 -3.22 -7.89
N TYR A 39 -9.94 -2.43 -8.94
CA TYR A 39 -9.03 -1.30 -9.06
C TYR A 39 -9.33 -0.21 -8.05
N THR A 40 -10.61 0.18 -7.92
CA THR A 40 -11.06 1.14 -6.91
C THR A 40 -10.79 0.61 -5.50
N ASN A 41 -11.07 -0.68 -5.27
CA ASN A 41 -10.78 -1.33 -3.99
C ASN A 41 -9.27 -1.33 -3.69
N ALA A 42 -8.42 -1.62 -4.69
CA ALA A 42 -6.98 -1.57 -4.53
C ALA A 42 -6.48 -0.16 -4.18
N GLN A 43 -7.02 0.89 -4.81
CA GLN A 43 -6.70 2.28 -4.45
C GLN A 43 -7.10 2.61 -3.01
N GLN A 44 -8.29 2.19 -2.56
CA GLN A 44 -8.75 2.38 -1.18
C GLN A 44 -7.89 1.60 -0.17
N MET A 45 -7.49 0.37 -0.52
CA MET A 45 -6.60 -0.44 0.32
C MET A 45 -5.22 0.21 0.47
N LEU A 46 -4.66 0.77 -0.61
CA LEU A 46 -3.41 1.52 -0.55
C LEU A 46 -3.54 2.74 0.38
N GLU A 47 -4.60 3.53 0.22
CA GLU A 47 -4.86 4.71 1.06
C GLU A 47 -4.97 4.34 2.54
N GLN A 48 -5.81 3.36 2.87
CA GLN A 48 -6.01 2.92 4.24
C GLN A 48 -4.72 2.38 4.86
N THR A 49 -3.91 1.65 4.07
CA THR A 49 -2.65 1.10 4.54
C THR A 49 -1.63 2.21 4.85
N VAL A 50 -1.58 3.27 4.03
CA VAL A 50 -0.73 4.44 4.30
C VAL A 50 -1.16 5.16 5.60
N ILE A 51 -2.46 5.30 5.84
CA ILE A 51 -3.00 5.88 7.08
C ILE A 51 -2.61 5.01 8.28
N ASP A 52 -2.88 3.70 8.23
CA ASP A 52 -2.55 2.74 9.29
C ASP A 52 -1.04 2.76 9.61
N LEU A 53 -0.20 2.83 8.57
CA LEU A 53 1.26 2.91 8.68
C LEU A 53 1.69 4.14 9.46
N ALA A 54 1.12 5.31 9.14
CA ALA A 54 1.40 6.56 9.83
C ALA A 54 1.02 6.50 11.31
N HIS A 55 -0.08 5.81 11.65
CA HIS A 55 -0.46 5.56 13.04
C HIS A 55 0.52 4.64 13.76
N LEU A 56 0.90 3.51 13.15
CA LEU A 56 1.84 2.56 13.73
C LEU A 56 3.21 3.19 14.01
N ALA A 57 3.71 3.98 13.05
CA ALA A 57 5.03 4.64 13.13
C ALA A 57 5.19 5.55 14.35
N ARG A 58 4.11 6.12 14.90
CA ARG A 58 4.13 6.94 16.13
C ARG A 58 4.65 6.15 17.33
N SER A 59 4.33 4.87 17.38
CA SER A 59 4.70 3.97 18.49
C SER A 59 6.01 3.19 18.26
N CYS A 60 6.62 3.32 17.08
CA CYS A 60 7.84 2.61 16.69
C CYS A 60 9.13 3.32 17.13
N ASN A 61 10.22 2.55 17.24
CA ASN A 61 11.58 3.10 17.40
C ASN A 61 12.16 3.60 16.07
N ALA A 62 13.36 4.19 16.08
CA ALA A 62 13.99 4.77 14.89
C ALA A 62 14.19 3.76 13.75
N GLN A 63 14.65 2.54 14.06
CA GLN A 63 14.89 1.49 13.07
C GLN A 63 13.58 1.03 12.41
N GLN A 64 12.55 0.78 13.23
CA GLN A 64 11.22 0.39 12.75
C GLN A 64 10.57 1.52 11.92
N ARG A 65 10.72 2.78 12.33
CA ARG A 65 10.21 3.93 11.57
C ARG A 65 10.85 4.04 10.19
N GLU A 66 12.14 3.78 10.09
CA GLU A 66 12.84 3.79 8.81
C GLU A 66 12.35 2.67 7.88
N GLN A 67 12.12 1.46 8.41
CA GLN A 67 11.50 0.37 7.64
C GLN A 67 10.10 0.74 7.14
N LEU A 68 9.26 1.28 8.03
CA LEU A 68 7.92 1.74 7.68
C LEU A 68 7.95 2.90 6.68
N HIS A 69 8.94 3.81 6.79
CA HIS A 69 9.06 4.93 5.86
C HIS A 69 9.33 4.46 4.43
N ARG A 70 10.23 3.50 4.24
CA ARG A 70 10.49 2.91 2.91
C ARG A 70 9.24 2.23 2.34
N MET A 71 8.50 1.50 3.18
CA MET A 71 7.25 0.87 2.75
C MET A 71 6.20 1.91 2.35
N ARG A 72 6.10 3.01 3.10
CA ARG A 72 5.19 4.12 2.76
C ARG A 72 5.47 4.69 1.38
N LEU A 73 6.73 4.93 1.05
CA LEU A 73 7.12 5.44 -0.28
C LEU A 73 6.71 4.49 -1.41
N GLN A 74 6.79 3.18 -1.19
CA GLN A 74 6.35 2.19 -2.18
C GLN A 74 4.83 2.20 -2.38
N LEU A 75 4.07 2.28 -1.29
CA LEU A 75 2.59 2.37 -1.33
C LEU A 75 2.15 3.66 -2.04
N GLU A 76 2.72 4.80 -1.66
CA GLU A 76 2.42 6.12 -2.22
C GLU A 76 2.77 6.19 -3.71
N GLN A 77 3.92 5.63 -4.13
CA GLN A 77 4.30 5.58 -5.53
C GLN A 77 3.28 4.79 -6.36
N LEU A 78 2.91 3.58 -5.92
CA LEU A 78 1.94 2.76 -6.65
C LEU A 78 0.56 3.40 -6.70
N GLN A 79 0.12 4.03 -5.60
CA GLN A 79 -1.14 4.76 -5.57
C GLN A 79 -1.14 5.91 -6.58
N ASN A 80 -0.05 6.67 -6.67
CA ASN A 80 0.10 7.74 -7.66
C ASN A 80 0.06 7.19 -9.09
N ASP A 81 0.78 6.10 -9.37
CA ASP A 81 0.77 5.46 -10.69
C ASP A 81 -0.66 5.03 -11.07
N MET A 82 -1.42 4.48 -10.12
CA MET A 82 -2.83 4.14 -10.33
C MET A 82 -3.68 5.39 -10.62
N ILE A 83 -3.59 6.44 -9.81
CA ILE A 83 -4.35 7.69 -10.04
C ILE A 83 -4.04 8.30 -11.41
N LEU A 84 -2.80 8.15 -11.92
CA LEU A 84 -2.41 8.66 -13.23
C LEU A 84 -2.93 7.81 -14.40
N LEU A 85 -3.15 6.52 -14.21
CA LEU A 85 -3.73 5.64 -15.25
C LEU A 85 -5.23 5.87 -15.42
N ASP A 86 -5.93 6.25 -14.35
CA ASP A 86 -7.38 6.52 -14.35
C ASP A 86 -7.75 7.92 -14.90
N ARG A 87 -6.76 8.72 -15.34
CA ARG A 87 -6.93 10.11 -15.78
C ARG A 87 -6.92 10.29 -17.30
#